data_AF-A0A517R6S1-F1
#
_entry.id   AF-A0A517R6S1-F1
#
_cell.length_a   1.000
_cell.length_b   1.000
_cell.length_c   1.000
_cell.angle_alpha   90.00
_cell.angle_beta   90.00
_cell.angle_gamma   90.00
#
_symmetry.space_group_name_H-M   'P 1'
#
loop_
_entity.id
_entity.type
_entity.pdbx_description
1 polymer ?
#
loop_
_entity_poly.entity_id
_entity_poly.type
_entity_poly.pdbx_seq_one_letter_code
_entity_poly.pdbx_strand_id
1 'polypeptide(L)'
;MKSTLLTCLGSLILVGSISVSVAGDLEESANSFERIADRIEAGLPAGWEIVRSNQPAILIRSSEPLLAERIIFNPNPDDAPQKEPHSIEISFRIVPYLSPLEQARQTSFNAAKELKRERFAKEQLSGIRSAHMGPTPLPPYAFKPESPDEQARVRRYAFLWVETEPERLPTHHAEGLSFVMFRDHYLRIIDPSKAEELEAVISAAEEIVVPYSNDE
;
A
#
# COMPACT_ATOMS: atom_id res chain seq x y z
N MET A 1 -5.50 47.31 -4.27
CA MET A 1 -5.82 46.83 -2.90
C MET A 1 -6.21 45.36 -3.04
N LYS A 2 -5.29 44.40 -2.93
CA LYS A 2 -4.89 43.67 -1.71
C LYS A 2 -6.08 43.26 -0.81
N SER A 3 -6.46 41.98 -0.85
CA SER A 3 -7.05 41.14 0.22
C SER A 3 -7.73 39.90 -0.44
N THR A 4 -7.13 38.71 -0.55
CA THR A 4 -6.95 37.60 0.43
C THR A 4 -8.22 36.79 0.76
N LEU A 5 -8.01 35.47 0.95
CA LEU A 5 -8.86 34.39 1.52
C LEU A 5 -9.69 33.61 0.48
N LEU A 6 -9.32 32.41 0.04
CA LEU A 6 -8.88 31.18 0.74
C LEU A 6 -9.96 30.67 1.70
N THR A 7 -10.84 29.79 1.20
CA THR A 7 -11.72 28.95 2.01
C THR A 7 -12.28 27.83 1.13
N CYS A 8 -11.83 26.60 1.35
CA CYS A 8 -12.60 25.35 1.19
C CYS A 8 -11.69 24.16 1.53
N LEU A 9 -11.27 24.07 2.80
CA LEU A 9 -10.83 22.82 3.43
C LEU A 9 -11.76 22.62 4.61
N GLY A 10 -12.82 21.84 4.39
CA GLY A 10 -13.92 21.72 5.32
C GLY A 10 -14.73 20.48 5.05
N SER A 11 -14.13 19.31 5.32
CA SER A 11 -14.89 18.07 5.55
C SER A 11 -13.97 16.97 6.09
N LEU A 12 -13.57 17.13 7.35
CA LEU A 12 -13.12 16.04 8.23
C LEU A 12 -13.55 16.40 9.65
N ILE A 13 -14.85 16.27 9.92
CA ILE A 13 -15.38 16.23 11.28
C ILE A 13 -16.31 15.02 11.35
N LEU A 14 -15.87 13.98 12.04
CA LEU A 14 -16.77 13.08 12.75
C LEU A 14 -16.35 13.07 14.24
N VAL A 15 -17.03 13.95 14.98
CA VAL A 15 -17.50 13.83 16.38
C VAL A 15 -16.49 13.41 17.47
N GLY A 16 -16.26 14.35 18.41
CA GLY A 16 -16.27 14.00 19.83
C GLY A 16 -15.08 14.44 20.69
N SER A 17 -14.98 15.73 20.99
CA SER A 17 -14.42 16.28 22.25
C SER A 17 -13.01 15.85 22.68
N ILE A 18 -11.98 16.36 22.00
CA ILE A 18 -10.66 16.69 22.59
C ILE A 18 -10.20 18.03 21.99
N SER A 19 -10.68 19.14 22.53
CA SER A 19 -10.29 20.50 22.12
C SER A 19 -9.59 21.09 23.35
N VAL A 20 -8.26 21.06 23.46
CA VAL A 20 -7.31 22.08 22.96
C VAL A 20 -5.94 21.47 22.56
N SER A 21 -5.76 20.15 22.70
CA SER A 21 -4.45 19.48 22.44
C SER A 21 -4.20 19.08 20.98
N VAL A 22 -5.23 19.08 20.11
CA VAL A 22 -5.15 18.52 18.75
C VAL A 22 -4.65 19.53 17.72
N ALA A 23 -4.75 20.84 18.00
CA ALA A 23 -4.30 21.87 17.05
C ALA A 23 -2.77 21.96 16.93
N GLY A 24 -2.04 21.79 18.05
CA GLY A 24 -0.57 21.75 18.04
C GLY A 24 -0.03 20.51 17.34
N ASP A 25 -0.69 19.37 17.55
CA ASP A 25 -0.31 18.07 16.98
C ASP A 25 -0.49 18.04 15.45
N LEU A 26 -1.52 18.73 14.93
CA LEU A 26 -1.79 18.82 13.48
C LEU A 26 -0.81 19.76 12.75
N GLU A 27 -0.48 20.92 13.33
CA GLU A 27 0.48 21.85 12.74
C GLU A 27 1.91 21.26 12.75
N GLU A 28 2.27 20.60 13.85
CA GLU A 28 3.54 19.87 13.95
C GLU A 28 3.61 18.70 12.97
N SER A 29 2.53 17.93 12.81
CA SER A 29 2.44 16.85 11.81
C SER A 29 2.57 17.36 10.37
N ALA A 30 1.94 18.49 10.04
CA ALA A 30 2.04 19.11 8.71
C ALA A 30 3.47 19.62 8.45
N ASN A 31 4.10 20.26 9.44
CA ASN A 31 5.49 20.72 9.34
C ASN A 31 6.47 19.53 9.23
N SER A 32 6.23 18.44 9.94
CA SER A 32 7.03 17.21 9.79
C SER A 32 6.85 16.60 8.39
N PHE A 33 5.63 16.58 7.86
CA PHE A 33 5.38 16.11 6.49
C PHE A 33 6.15 16.93 5.44
N GLU A 34 6.06 18.26 5.48
CA GLU A 34 6.77 19.10 4.50
C GLU A 34 8.30 18.95 4.64
N ARG A 35 8.84 18.89 5.87
CA ARG A 35 10.26 18.63 6.10
C ARG A 35 10.71 17.28 5.54
N ILE A 36 9.90 16.23 5.70
CA ILE A 36 10.19 14.91 5.14
C ILE A 36 10.18 14.99 3.61
N ALA A 37 9.17 15.63 3.02
CA ALA A 37 9.08 15.78 1.57
C ALA A 37 10.28 16.55 1.00
N ASP A 38 10.65 17.68 1.61
CA ASP A 38 11.80 18.48 1.16
C ASP A 38 13.12 17.72 1.26
N ARG A 39 13.30 16.91 2.32
CA ARG A 39 14.48 16.03 2.46
C ARG A 39 14.52 14.96 1.38
N ILE A 40 13.38 14.35 1.06
CA ILE A 40 13.29 13.35 -0.02
C ILE A 40 13.63 14.04 -1.34
N GLU A 41 13.02 15.20 -1.64
CA GLU A 41 13.24 15.97 -2.87
C GLU A 41 14.73 16.29 -3.07
N ALA A 42 15.43 16.70 -2.01
CA ALA A 42 16.85 17.01 -2.04
C ALA A 42 17.75 15.79 -2.32
N GLY A 43 17.28 14.58 -2.04
CA GLY A 43 18.00 13.31 -2.27
C GLY A 43 17.68 12.63 -3.61
N LEU A 44 16.72 13.13 -4.39
CA LEU A 44 16.32 12.51 -5.65
C LEU A 44 17.38 12.71 -6.75
N PRO A 45 17.67 11.68 -7.57
CA PRO A 45 18.46 11.85 -8.78
C PRO A 45 17.75 12.75 -9.80
N ALA A 46 18.53 13.34 -10.71
CA ALA A 46 17.99 14.15 -11.79
C ALA A 46 17.02 13.35 -12.66
N GLY A 47 15.87 13.94 -13.01
CA GLY A 47 14.81 13.27 -13.76
C GLY A 47 13.70 12.66 -12.89
N TRP A 48 13.74 12.90 -11.58
CA TRP A 48 12.67 12.59 -10.64
C TRP A 48 12.26 13.83 -9.87
N GLU A 49 10.98 13.91 -9.54
CA GLU A 49 10.41 15.06 -8.85
C GLU A 49 9.35 14.64 -7.83
N ILE A 50 9.16 15.46 -6.81
CA ILE A 50 8.00 15.35 -5.93
C ILE A 50 6.83 16.13 -6.53
N VAL A 51 5.72 15.44 -6.74
CA VAL A 51 4.46 16.05 -7.11
C VAL A 51 3.67 16.32 -5.83
N ARG A 52 3.69 17.58 -5.39
CA ARG A 52 2.86 18.02 -4.26
C ARG A 52 1.38 17.95 -4.67
N SER A 53 0.59 17.17 -3.94
CA SER A 53 -0.85 17.02 -4.18
C SER A 53 -1.65 17.53 -2.98
N ASN A 54 -2.95 17.78 -3.16
CA ASN A 54 -3.84 18.13 -2.05
C ASN A 54 -4.15 16.93 -1.14
N GLN A 55 -3.68 15.73 -1.46
CA GLN A 55 -3.78 14.56 -0.60
C GLN A 55 -2.56 14.48 0.33
N PRO A 56 -2.71 13.94 1.55
CA PRO A 56 -1.61 13.78 2.49
C PRO A 56 -0.71 12.61 2.04
N ALA A 57 0.02 12.81 0.94
CA ALA A 57 0.87 11.83 0.32
C ALA A 57 2.08 12.50 -0.36
N ILE A 58 3.24 11.88 -0.21
CA ILE A 58 4.44 12.23 -0.98
C ILE A 58 4.40 11.40 -2.26
N LEU A 59 4.24 12.06 -3.41
CA LEU A 59 4.27 11.40 -4.72
C LEU A 59 5.61 11.70 -5.38
N ILE A 60 6.42 10.68 -5.62
CA ILE A 60 7.66 10.77 -6.38
C ILE A 60 7.36 10.24 -7.78
N ARG A 61 7.75 11.01 -8.81
CA ARG A 61 7.43 10.68 -10.20
C ARG A 61 8.64 10.89 -11.10
N SER A 62 8.77 10.06 -12.14
CA SER A 62 9.70 10.31 -13.22
C SER A 62 9.28 11.55 -14.03
N SER A 63 10.18 12.51 -14.23
CA SER A 63 9.89 13.74 -14.98
C SER A 63 9.56 13.47 -16.46
N GLU A 64 10.07 12.37 -17.00
CA GLU A 64 9.77 11.90 -18.36
C GLU A 64 9.16 10.49 -18.33
N PRO A 65 8.29 10.14 -19.30
CA PRO A 65 7.81 8.78 -19.45
C PRO A 65 8.95 7.81 -19.74
N LEU A 66 9.01 6.71 -18.99
CA LEU A 66 10.00 5.65 -19.15
C LEU A 66 9.38 4.48 -19.91
N LEU A 67 10.16 3.83 -20.78
CA LEU A 67 9.69 2.64 -21.49
C LEU A 67 9.55 1.48 -20.50
N ALA A 68 8.32 1.02 -20.28
CA ALA A 68 8.01 -0.08 -19.38
C ALA A 68 7.08 -1.10 -20.06
N GLU A 69 7.15 -2.35 -19.61
CA GLU A 69 6.23 -3.41 -19.98
C GLU A 69 5.27 -3.68 -18.83
N ARG A 70 3.97 -3.79 -19.14
CA ARG A 70 2.98 -4.23 -18.14
C ARG A 70 3.04 -5.75 -18.02
N ILE A 71 3.30 -6.24 -16.82
CA ILE A 71 3.22 -7.66 -16.46
C ILE A 71 1.73 -8.03 -16.43
N ILE A 72 1.24 -8.58 -17.53
CA ILE A 72 -0.13 -9.09 -17.63
C ILE A 72 -0.09 -10.59 -17.34
N PHE A 73 -0.79 -11.02 -16.30
CA PHE A 73 -1.08 -12.44 -16.09
C PHE A 73 -2.24 -12.85 -17.00
N ASN A 74 -1.98 -12.91 -18.31
CA ASN A 74 -2.98 -13.34 -19.30
C ASN A 74 -2.83 -14.84 -19.59
N PRO A 75 -3.90 -15.65 -19.50
CA PRO A 75 -3.86 -17.05 -19.93
C PRO A 75 -3.69 -17.22 -21.45
N ASN A 76 -3.82 -16.16 -22.25
CA ASN A 76 -3.70 -16.23 -23.71
C ASN A 76 -2.25 -15.95 -24.16
N PRO A 77 -1.53 -16.93 -24.76
CA PRO A 77 -0.11 -16.80 -25.10
C PRO A 77 0.19 -15.86 -26.28
N ASP A 78 -0.82 -15.46 -27.05
CA ASP A 78 -0.65 -14.59 -28.23
C ASP A 78 -0.62 -13.10 -27.90
N ASP A 79 -1.01 -12.71 -26.67
CA ASP A 79 -0.94 -11.33 -26.21
C ASP A 79 0.47 -11.05 -25.67
N ALA A 80 1.39 -10.71 -26.58
CA ALA A 80 2.73 -10.27 -26.20
C ALA A 80 2.63 -9.04 -25.26
N PRO A 81 3.45 -8.97 -24.19
CA PRO A 81 3.45 -7.83 -23.29
C PRO A 81 3.74 -6.53 -24.06
N GLN A 82 2.83 -5.57 -23.93
CA GLN A 82 2.93 -4.28 -24.61
C GLN A 82 3.97 -3.41 -23.90
N LYS A 83 4.89 -2.85 -24.70
CA LYS A 83 5.97 -1.96 -24.25
C LYS A 83 5.55 -0.54 -24.57
N GLU A 84 5.24 0.24 -23.55
CA GLU A 84 4.71 1.59 -23.71
C GLU A 84 5.45 2.57 -22.80
N PRO A 85 5.53 3.86 -23.18
CA PRO A 85 6.02 4.89 -22.29
C PRO A 85 5.04 5.09 -21.12
N HIS A 86 5.52 4.94 -19.90
CA HIS A 86 4.75 5.11 -18.67
C HIS A 86 5.42 6.13 -17.75
N SER A 87 4.61 6.98 -17.13
CA SER A 87 5.06 7.76 -15.97
C SER A 87 5.18 6.80 -14.78
N ILE A 88 6.37 6.70 -14.20
CA ILE A 88 6.60 5.83 -13.06
C ILE A 88 6.38 6.64 -11.78
N GLU A 89 5.57 6.10 -10.88
CA GLU A 89 5.14 6.78 -9.66
C GLU A 89 5.34 5.89 -8.43
N ILE A 90 5.87 6.50 -7.37
CA ILE A 90 5.93 5.96 -6.01
C ILE A 90 5.15 6.91 -5.11
N SER A 91 4.20 6.38 -4.34
CA SER A 91 3.43 7.21 -3.40
C SER A 91 3.60 6.73 -1.97
N PHE A 92 3.96 7.63 -1.06
CA PHE A 92 3.93 7.42 0.39
C PHE A 92 2.72 8.12 0.96
N ARG A 93 1.65 7.38 1.24
CA ARG A 93 0.40 7.94 1.79
C ARG A 93 0.46 7.93 3.31
N ILE A 94 0.16 9.06 3.94
CA ILE A 94 0.08 9.16 5.39
C ILE A 94 -1.11 8.34 5.91
N VAL A 95 -0.88 7.62 6.99
CA VAL A 95 -1.90 6.89 7.76
C VAL A 95 -1.70 7.16 9.25
N PRO A 96 -2.68 6.83 10.12
CA PRO A 96 -2.50 6.97 11.57
C PRO A 96 -1.20 6.33 12.04
N TYR A 97 -0.48 7.04 12.91
CA TYR A 97 0.81 6.58 13.38
C TYR A 97 0.69 5.27 14.17
N LEU A 98 1.59 4.34 13.88
CA LEU A 98 1.81 3.13 14.64
C LEU A 98 3.28 3.09 15.06
N SER A 99 3.56 2.91 16.34
CA SER A 99 4.95 2.65 16.75
C SER A 99 5.45 1.32 16.16
N PRO A 100 6.78 1.12 16.03
CA PRO A 100 7.33 -0.15 15.54
C PRO A 100 6.82 -1.38 16.30
N LEU A 101 6.70 -1.26 17.63
CA LEU A 101 6.17 -2.34 18.46
C LEU A 101 4.69 -2.63 18.18
N GLU A 102 3.87 -1.61 17.96
CA GLU A 102 2.45 -1.79 17.62
C GLU A 102 2.28 -2.38 16.22
N GLN A 103 3.09 -1.94 15.27
CA GLN A 103 3.11 -2.51 13.92
C GLN A 103 3.46 -4.00 13.97
N ALA A 104 4.53 -4.38 14.68
CA ALA A 104 4.96 -5.78 14.80
C ALA A 104 3.87 -6.67 15.45
N ARG A 105 3.19 -6.15 16.49
CA ARG A 105 2.04 -6.82 17.09
C ARG A 105 0.91 -7.01 16.08
N GLN A 106 0.57 -5.98 15.32
CA GLN A 106 -0.51 -6.06 14.34
C GLN A 106 -0.17 -6.98 13.17
N THR A 107 1.09 -7.02 12.76
CA THR A 107 1.62 -7.99 11.78
C THR A 107 1.43 -9.41 12.30
N SER A 108 1.77 -9.68 13.57
CA SER A 108 1.55 -10.98 14.20
C SER A 108 0.06 -11.36 14.28
N PHE A 109 -0.81 -10.39 14.57
CA PHE A 109 -2.26 -10.62 14.57
C PHE A 109 -2.79 -10.94 13.16
N ASN A 110 -2.31 -10.23 12.13
CA ASN A 110 -2.65 -10.52 10.75
C ASN A 110 -2.18 -11.93 10.33
N ALA A 111 -0.96 -12.33 10.69
CA ALA A 111 -0.45 -13.68 10.44
C ALA A 111 -1.29 -14.76 11.14
N ALA A 112 -1.75 -14.52 12.37
CA ALA A 112 -2.63 -15.45 13.08
C ALA A 112 -4.02 -15.57 12.42
N LYS A 113 -4.58 -14.45 11.93
CA LYS A 113 -5.83 -14.41 11.15
C LYS A 113 -5.68 -15.25 9.86
N GLU A 114 -4.57 -15.08 9.15
CA GLU A 114 -4.27 -15.83 7.92
C GLU A 114 -4.12 -17.34 8.20
N LEU A 115 -3.37 -17.71 9.22
CA LEU A 115 -3.21 -19.10 9.65
C LEU A 115 -4.56 -19.76 10.00
N LYS A 116 -5.50 -19.01 10.59
CA LYS A 116 -6.87 -19.50 10.87
C LYS A 116 -7.61 -19.84 9.57
N ARG A 117 -7.45 -19.02 8.51
CA ARG A 117 -8.04 -19.27 7.19
C ARG A 117 -7.40 -20.50 6.54
N GLU A 118 -6.08 -20.62 6.60
CA GLU A 118 -5.36 -21.76 6.05
C GLU A 118 -5.79 -23.08 6.69
N ARG A 119 -5.86 -23.12 8.02
CA ARG A 119 -6.32 -24.30 8.76
C ARG A 119 -7.75 -24.69 8.36
N PHE A 120 -8.66 -23.72 8.33
CA PHE A 120 -10.03 -23.99 7.90
C PHE A 120 -10.09 -24.51 6.46
N ALA A 121 -9.38 -23.87 5.53
CA ALA A 121 -9.36 -24.30 4.14
C ALA A 121 -8.83 -25.74 4.00
N LYS A 122 -7.73 -26.06 4.69
CA LYS A 122 -7.14 -27.40 4.69
C LYS A 122 -8.06 -28.47 5.28
N GLU A 123 -8.71 -28.17 6.40
CA GLU A 123 -9.53 -29.14 7.13
C GLU A 123 -10.94 -29.29 6.54
N GLN A 124 -11.54 -28.19 6.08
CA GLN A 124 -12.97 -28.14 5.73
C GLN A 124 -13.23 -28.00 4.24
N LEU A 125 -12.28 -27.50 3.44
CA LEU A 125 -12.49 -27.29 1.99
C LEU A 125 -11.69 -28.27 1.13
N SER A 126 -10.98 -29.21 1.75
CA SER A 126 -10.30 -30.29 1.04
C SER A 126 -11.28 -31.08 0.17
N GLY A 127 -10.86 -31.36 -1.07
CA GLY A 127 -11.66 -32.06 -2.07
C GLY A 127 -12.61 -31.19 -2.89
N ILE A 128 -12.82 -29.91 -2.53
CA ILE A 128 -13.64 -29.00 -3.34
C ILE A 128 -12.80 -28.45 -4.50
N ARG A 129 -13.33 -28.52 -5.73
CA ARG A 129 -12.62 -28.00 -6.91
C ARG A 129 -12.38 -26.49 -6.78
N SER A 130 -11.16 -26.03 -7.05
CA SER A 130 -10.83 -24.60 -7.14
C SER A 130 -10.39 -24.21 -8.55
N ALA A 131 -10.51 -22.93 -8.91
CA ALA A 131 -10.17 -22.41 -10.24
C ALA A 131 -9.15 -21.27 -10.23
N HIS A 132 -8.35 -21.16 -9.16
CA HIS A 132 -7.43 -20.04 -8.96
C HIS A 132 -5.99 -20.52 -8.77
N MET A 133 -5.06 -19.95 -9.54
CA MET A 133 -3.61 -20.13 -9.38
C MET A 133 -3.03 -18.90 -8.69
N GLY A 134 -3.39 -18.71 -7.42
CA GLY A 134 -2.92 -17.60 -6.60
C GLY A 134 -2.38 -18.08 -5.26
N PRO A 135 -1.86 -17.16 -4.43
CA PRO A 135 -1.33 -17.50 -3.11
C PRO A 135 -2.42 -18.14 -2.23
N THR A 136 -2.01 -19.12 -1.41
CA THR A 136 -2.85 -19.66 -0.35
C THR A 136 -2.82 -18.74 0.87
N PRO A 137 -3.91 -18.63 1.65
CA PRO A 137 -5.19 -19.32 1.47
C PRO A 137 -6.04 -18.72 0.33
N LEU A 138 -6.70 -19.58 -0.47
CA LEU A 138 -7.52 -19.13 -1.60
C LEU A 138 -8.80 -18.43 -1.11
N PRO A 139 -9.26 -17.35 -1.78
CA PRO A 139 -10.48 -16.68 -1.40
C PRO A 139 -11.73 -17.57 -1.63
N PRO A 140 -12.84 -17.34 -0.89
CA PRO A 140 -14.03 -18.19 -0.96
C PRO A 140 -14.62 -18.35 -2.36
N TYR A 141 -14.56 -17.30 -3.19
CA TYR A 141 -15.08 -17.31 -4.56
C TYR A 141 -14.25 -18.19 -5.51
N ALA A 142 -13.04 -18.61 -5.11
CA ALA A 142 -12.19 -19.49 -5.92
C ALA A 142 -12.67 -20.96 -5.90
N PHE A 143 -13.50 -21.34 -4.93
CA PHE A 143 -14.02 -22.70 -4.78
C PHE A 143 -15.33 -22.88 -5.56
N LYS A 144 -15.48 -24.06 -6.17
CA LYS A 144 -16.65 -24.47 -6.97
C LYS A 144 -17.34 -25.65 -6.29
N PRO A 145 -18.23 -25.41 -5.31
CA PRO A 145 -18.95 -26.47 -4.62
C PRO A 145 -20.00 -27.12 -5.53
N GLU A 146 -20.07 -28.44 -5.53
CA GLU A 146 -20.97 -29.25 -6.36
C GLU A 146 -22.12 -29.89 -5.54
N SER A 147 -22.01 -29.90 -4.21
CA SER A 147 -23.04 -30.41 -3.30
C SER A 147 -23.53 -29.34 -2.29
N PRO A 148 -24.74 -29.49 -1.71
CA PRO A 148 -25.23 -28.61 -0.64
C PRO A 148 -24.28 -28.56 0.57
N ASP A 149 -23.66 -29.68 0.93
CA ASP A 149 -22.71 -29.75 2.05
C ASP A 149 -21.43 -28.95 1.74
N GLU A 150 -20.94 -29.01 0.51
CA GLU A 150 -19.82 -28.16 0.07
C GLU A 150 -20.18 -26.69 0.05
N GLN A 151 -21.38 -26.33 -0.41
CA GLN A 151 -21.87 -24.96 -0.39
C GLN A 151 -21.92 -24.42 1.05
N ALA A 152 -22.37 -25.24 2.01
CA ALA A 152 -22.37 -24.87 3.42
C ALA A 152 -20.96 -24.64 3.96
N ARG A 153 -19.99 -25.51 3.62
CA ARG A 153 -18.58 -25.36 4.02
C ARG A 153 -17.94 -24.09 3.43
N VAL A 154 -18.13 -23.84 2.13
CA VAL A 154 -17.65 -22.61 1.45
C VAL A 154 -18.31 -21.36 2.04
N ARG A 155 -19.60 -21.41 2.37
CA ARG A 155 -20.28 -20.27 3.03
C ARG A 155 -19.70 -19.98 4.41
N ARG A 156 -19.45 -21.01 5.25
CA ARG A 156 -18.77 -20.82 6.55
C ARG A 156 -17.39 -20.22 6.38
N TYR A 157 -16.67 -20.66 5.36
CA TYR A 157 -15.37 -20.09 5.03
C TYR A 157 -15.47 -18.62 4.59
N ALA A 158 -16.51 -18.24 3.84
CA ALA A 158 -16.72 -16.84 3.45
C ALA A 158 -16.93 -15.93 4.66
N PHE A 159 -17.68 -16.37 5.67
CA PHE A 159 -17.80 -15.62 6.93
C PHE A 159 -16.46 -15.52 7.65
N LEU A 160 -15.74 -16.64 7.78
CA LEU A 160 -14.41 -16.64 8.38
C LEU A 160 -13.48 -15.68 7.65
N TRP A 161 -13.51 -15.66 6.31
CA TRP A 161 -12.69 -14.80 5.48
C TRP A 161 -12.91 -13.33 5.82
N VAL A 162 -14.16 -12.88 5.89
CA VAL A 162 -14.48 -11.48 6.27
C VAL A 162 -14.02 -11.18 7.70
N GLU A 163 -14.26 -12.08 8.66
CA GLU A 163 -13.82 -11.91 10.06
C GLU A 163 -12.31 -11.81 10.23
N THR A 164 -11.55 -12.40 9.31
CA THR A 164 -10.09 -12.52 9.38
C THR A 164 -9.39 -11.69 8.32
N GLU A 165 -10.06 -10.68 7.76
CA GLU A 165 -9.43 -9.75 6.82
C GLU A 165 -8.22 -9.08 7.46
N PRO A 166 -7.00 -9.25 6.90
CA PRO A 166 -5.82 -8.61 7.44
C PRO A 166 -5.99 -7.10 7.28
N GLU A 167 -5.67 -6.39 8.35
CA GLU A 167 -5.68 -4.94 8.29
C GLU A 167 -4.51 -4.45 7.46
N ARG A 168 -4.74 -3.41 6.67
CA ARG A 168 -3.68 -2.79 5.89
C ARG A 168 -2.79 -1.99 6.83
N LEU A 169 -1.56 -2.46 7.03
CA LEU A 169 -0.59 -1.84 7.94
C LEU A 169 0.31 -0.83 7.21
N PRO A 170 0.82 0.19 7.93
CA PRO A 170 1.87 1.03 7.39
C PRO A 170 3.13 0.21 7.13
N THR A 171 3.83 0.64 6.09
CA THR A 171 5.06 0.02 5.59
C THR A 171 6.31 0.80 5.99
N HIS A 172 6.18 2.10 6.25
CA HIS A 172 7.29 2.99 6.58
C HIS A 172 6.87 3.99 7.68
N HIS A 173 7.84 4.59 8.36
CA HIS A 173 7.61 5.64 9.35
C HIS A 173 8.72 6.71 9.34
N ALA A 174 8.37 7.94 9.74
CA ALA A 174 9.32 9.02 9.97
C ALA A 174 8.71 10.10 10.86
N GLU A 175 9.48 10.64 11.80
CA GLU A 175 9.10 11.81 12.62
C GLU A 175 7.68 11.77 13.22
N GLY A 176 7.27 10.61 13.74
CA GLY A 176 5.93 10.42 14.33
C GLY A 176 4.80 10.23 13.32
N LEU A 177 5.13 10.07 12.03
CA LEU A 177 4.19 9.76 10.96
C LEU A 177 4.40 8.34 10.45
N SER A 178 3.30 7.71 10.03
CA SER A 178 3.32 6.40 9.37
C SER A 178 2.86 6.52 7.93
N PHE A 179 3.48 5.72 7.05
CA PHE A 179 3.25 5.76 5.62
C PHE A 179 2.97 4.37 5.06
N VAL A 180 2.04 4.33 4.10
CA VAL A 180 1.88 3.19 3.19
C VAL A 180 2.51 3.56 1.87
N MET A 181 3.54 2.81 1.47
CA MET A 181 4.15 2.92 0.15
C MET A 181 3.30 2.18 -0.88
N PHE A 182 3.15 2.78 -2.05
CA PHE A 182 2.58 2.16 -3.23
C PHE A 182 3.49 2.39 -4.42
N ARG A 183 3.67 1.35 -5.23
CA ARG A 183 4.32 1.35 -6.53
C ARG A 183 3.49 0.46 -7.46
N ASP A 184 3.36 0.79 -8.74
CA ASP A 184 2.75 -0.13 -9.71
C ASP A 184 3.71 -1.29 -9.97
N HIS A 185 3.57 -2.36 -9.19
CA HIS A 185 4.39 -3.58 -9.31
C HIS A 185 4.13 -4.35 -10.62
N TYR A 186 3.11 -3.97 -11.38
CA TYR A 186 2.85 -4.55 -12.69
C TYR A 186 3.61 -3.82 -13.80
N LEU A 187 4.34 -2.75 -13.52
CA LEU A 187 5.18 -2.09 -14.51
C LEU A 187 6.65 -2.49 -14.31
N ARG A 188 7.24 -3.07 -15.36
CA ARG A 188 8.67 -3.36 -15.41
C ARG A 188 9.36 -2.41 -16.37
N ILE A 189 10.24 -1.57 -15.85
CA ILE A 189 11.10 -0.71 -16.67
C ILE A 189 12.03 -1.60 -17.49
N ILE A 190 12.08 -1.37 -18.81
CA ILE A 190 12.83 -2.22 -19.74
C ILE A 190 14.31 -1.86 -19.75
N ASP A 191 14.61 -0.57 -19.64
CA ASP A 191 15.98 -0.05 -19.57
C ASP A 191 16.58 -0.36 -18.19
N PRO A 192 17.63 -1.20 -18.10
CA PRO A 192 18.26 -1.55 -16.84
C PRO A 192 18.82 -0.34 -16.07
N SER A 193 19.37 0.66 -16.76
CA SER A 193 19.92 1.85 -16.12
C SER A 193 18.82 2.66 -15.44
N LYS A 194 17.64 2.74 -16.07
CA LYS A 194 16.46 3.40 -15.49
C LYS A 194 15.80 2.59 -14.39
N ALA A 195 15.89 1.26 -14.45
CA ALA A 195 15.48 0.39 -13.35
C ALA A 195 16.39 0.59 -12.12
N GLU A 196 17.71 0.65 -12.30
CA GLU A 196 18.67 0.94 -11.21
C GLU A 196 18.45 2.33 -10.62
N GLU A 197 18.16 3.34 -11.46
CA GLU A 197 17.83 4.70 -11.01
C GLU A 197 16.57 4.72 -10.13
N LEU A 198 15.54 3.95 -10.47
CA LEU A 198 14.34 3.78 -9.65
C LEU A 198 14.64 3.13 -8.29
N GLU A 199 15.50 2.11 -8.24
CA GLU A 199 15.89 1.49 -6.97
C GLU A 199 16.73 2.47 -6.11
N ALA A 200 17.53 3.34 -6.73
CA ALA A 200 18.23 4.41 -6.03
C ALA A 200 17.25 5.47 -5.47
N VAL A 201 16.20 5.82 -6.22
CA VAL A 201 15.12 6.71 -5.74
C VAL A 201 14.42 6.12 -4.52
N ILE A 202 14.06 4.82 -4.58
CA ILE A 202 13.43 4.11 -3.46
C ILE A 202 14.35 4.12 -2.26
N SER A 203 15.62 3.75 -2.44
CA SER A 203 16.61 3.71 -1.38
C SER A 203 16.79 5.09 -0.72
N ALA A 204 16.91 6.15 -1.52
CA ALA A 204 17.03 7.53 -1.02
C ALA A 204 15.79 7.97 -0.23
N ALA A 205 14.59 7.56 -0.66
CA ALA A 205 13.37 7.81 0.11
C ALA A 205 13.35 6.99 1.41
N GLU A 206 13.72 5.71 1.38
CA GLU A 206 13.73 4.79 2.53
C GLU A 206 14.77 5.16 3.61
N GLU A 207 15.84 5.89 3.26
CA GLU A 207 16.75 6.51 4.24
C GLU A 207 16.05 7.56 5.13
N ILE A 208 14.96 8.15 4.63
CA ILE A 208 14.19 9.20 5.31
C ILE A 208 12.91 8.64 5.92
N VAL A 209 12.11 7.94 5.11
CA VAL A 209 10.92 7.21 5.53
C VAL A 209 11.29 5.75 5.72
N VAL A 210 11.71 5.41 6.94
CA VAL A 210 12.32 4.12 7.25
C VAL A 210 11.27 3.00 7.19
N PRO A 211 11.55 1.88 6.50
CA PRO A 211 10.67 0.71 6.53
C PRO A 211 10.48 0.20 7.97
N TYR A 212 9.28 -0.26 8.30
CA TYR A 212 9.14 -1.06 9.53
C TYR A 212 9.99 -2.34 9.34
N SER A 213 10.95 -2.55 10.23
CA SER A 213 11.78 -3.74 10.23
C SER A 213 10.91 -5.00 10.36
N ASN A 214 11.12 -5.98 9.48
CA ASN A 214 10.58 -7.34 9.64
C ASN A 214 11.43 -8.19 10.62
N ASP A 215 12.34 -7.57 11.37
CA ASP A 215 13.28 -8.27 12.23
C ASP A 215 12.58 -8.72 13.53
N GLU A 216 12.04 -9.93 13.50
CA GLU A 216 12.12 -10.92 14.59
C GLU A 216 12.38 -12.33 14.03
#